data_AF-A0A3B8MKU4-F1
#
_entry.id   AF-A0A3B8MKU4-F1
#
_cell.length_a   1.000
_cell.length_b   1.000
_cell.length_c   1.000
_cell.angle_alpha   90.00
_cell.angle_beta   90.00
_cell.angle_gamma   90.00
#
_symmetry.space_group_name_H-M   'P 1'
#
loop_
_entity.id
_entity.type
_entity.pdbx_description
1 polymer ?
#
loop_
_entity_poly.entity_id
_entity_poly.type
_entity_poly.pdbx_seq_one_letter_code
_entity_poly.pdbx_strand_id
1 'polypeptide(L)'
;MPDAQRVIIEGRPAWATAAFALAVFGGTAGAILLLLRRAAAIHAFGASLVGVVVQMLAYIGLLGSEHFGLPQLVMYAAMPLIVAGFLFWYANSAQSRQWIS
;
A
#
# COMPACT_ATOMS: atom_id res chain seq x y z
N MET A 1 6.34 16.91 -18.90
CA MET A 1 6.22 16.53 -17.48
C MET A 1 7.02 17.54 -16.68
N PRO A 2 6.53 18.05 -15.53
CA PRO A 2 7.32 18.92 -14.66
C PRO A 2 8.59 18.18 -14.20
N ASP A 3 9.74 18.85 -14.19
CA ASP A 3 11.05 18.23 -13.92
C ASP A 3 11.10 17.50 -12.57
N ALA A 4 10.36 18.02 -11.59
CA ALA A 4 10.19 17.41 -10.27
C ALA A 4 9.64 15.97 -10.29
N GLN A 5 8.70 15.67 -11.20
CA GLN A 5 8.10 14.33 -11.30
C GLN A 5 9.00 13.35 -12.04
N ARG A 6 9.84 13.83 -12.97
CA ARG A 6 10.80 12.98 -13.70
C ARG A 6 11.82 12.35 -12.77
N VAL A 7 12.39 13.13 -11.85
CA VAL A 7 13.40 12.62 -10.89
C VAL A 7 12.84 11.48 -10.04
N ILE A 8 11.57 11.55 -9.64
CA ILE A 8 10.90 10.51 -8.83
C ILE A 8 10.60 9.25 -9.65
N ILE A 9 10.43 9.37 -10.98
CA ILE A 9 10.13 8.23 -11.87
C ILE A 9 11.44 7.57 -12.34
N GLU A 10 12.40 8.35 -12.81
CA GLU A 10 13.67 7.86 -13.37
C GLU A 10 14.61 7.32 -12.29
N GLY A 11 14.55 7.85 -11.06
CA GLY A 11 15.32 7.35 -9.91
C GLY A 11 14.67 6.21 -9.14
N ARG A 12 13.50 5.71 -9.57
CA ARG A 12 12.73 4.75 -8.78
C ARG A 12 13.31 3.33 -8.93
N PRO A 13 13.79 2.70 -7.86
CA PRO A 13 14.42 1.40 -7.97
C PRO A 13 13.39 0.30 -8.25
N ALA A 14 13.80 -0.74 -8.98
CA ALA A 14 12.91 -1.83 -9.40
C ALA A 14 12.20 -2.53 -8.23
N TRP A 15 12.87 -2.64 -7.07
CA TRP A 15 12.28 -3.23 -5.86
C TRP A 15 11.10 -2.40 -5.31
N ALA A 16 11.12 -1.07 -5.47
CA ALA A 16 10.03 -0.20 -5.03
C ALA A 16 8.79 -0.39 -5.93
N THR A 17 9.02 -0.61 -7.23
CA THR A 17 7.97 -0.96 -8.18
C THR A 17 7.36 -2.33 -7.88
N ALA A 18 8.19 -3.32 -7.51
CA ALA A 18 7.71 -4.63 -7.08
C ALA A 18 6.88 -4.53 -5.79
N ALA A 19 7.32 -3.73 -4.81
CA ALA A 19 6.57 -3.48 -3.58
C ALA A 19 5.22 -2.80 -3.85
N PHE A 20 5.18 -1.82 -4.77
CA PHE A 20 3.94 -1.21 -5.23
C PHE A 20 2.99 -2.22 -5.88
N ALA A 21 3.51 -3.08 -6.77
CA ALA A 21 2.70 -4.12 -7.39
C ALA A 21 2.12 -5.07 -6.32
N LEU A 22 2.91 -5.47 -5.33
CA LEU A 22 2.44 -6.28 -4.21
C LEU A 22 1.34 -5.59 -3.41
N ALA A 23 1.50 -4.29 -3.13
CA ALA A 23 0.49 -3.48 -2.45
C ALA A 23 -0.84 -3.47 -3.21
N VAL A 24 -0.80 -3.20 -4.52
CA VAL A 24 -2.00 -3.12 -5.37
C VAL A 24 -2.65 -4.49 -5.54
N PHE A 25 -1.92 -5.48 -6.05
CA PHE A 25 -2.49 -6.80 -6.34
C PHE A 25 -2.88 -7.55 -5.06
N GLY A 26 -2.12 -7.41 -3.97
CA GLY A 26 -2.48 -7.95 -2.67
C GLY A 26 -3.77 -7.33 -2.13
N GLY A 27 -3.94 -6.00 -2.30
CA GLY A 27 -5.15 -5.29 -1.88
C GLY A 27 -6.37 -5.69 -2.69
N THR A 28 -6.23 -5.77 -4.02
CA THR A 28 -7.30 -6.23 -4.91
C THR A 28 -7.68 -7.68 -4.64
N ALA A 29 -6.70 -8.58 -4.51
CA ALA A 29 -6.96 -9.98 -4.16
C ALA A 29 -7.63 -10.11 -2.80
N GLY A 30 -7.18 -9.34 -1.80
CA GLY A 30 -7.79 -9.27 -0.48
C GLY A 30 -9.25 -8.82 -0.52
N ALA A 31 -9.56 -7.78 -1.30
CA ALA A 31 -10.93 -7.30 -1.48
C ALA A 31 -11.84 -8.34 -2.13
N ILE A 32 -11.36 -9.02 -3.17
CA ILE A 32 -12.10 -10.11 -3.82
C ILE A 32 -12.34 -11.26 -2.83
N LEU A 33 -11.31 -11.69 -2.10
CA LEU A 33 -11.42 -12.77 -1.10
C LEU A 33 -12.38 -12.42 0.03
N LEU A 34 -12.39 -11.15 0.46
CA LEU A 34 -13.29 -10.64 1.49
C LEU A 34 -14.75 -10.69 1.01
N LEU A 35 -15.02 -10.30 -0.24
CA LEU A 35 -16.35 -10.43 -0.86
C LEU A 35 -16.79 -11.90 -0.99
N LEU A 36 -15.84 -12.80 -1.27
CA LEU A 36 -16.05 -14.25 -1.28
C LEU A 36 -16.12 -14.89 0.11
N ARG A 37 -16.07 -14.08 1.18
CA ARG A 37 -16.12 -14.51 2.57
C ARG A 37 -15.04 -15.53 2.97
N ARG A 38 -13.84 -15.40 2.41
CA ARG A 38 -12.69 -16.28 2.70
C ARG A 38 -11.73 -15.63 3.70
N ALA A 39 -11.31 -16.37 4.72
CA ALA A 39 -10.28 -15.97 5.68
C ALA A 39 -8.90 -15.72 5.04
N ALA A 40 -8.66 -16.24 3.83
CA ALA A 40 -7.49 -15.92 3.03
C ALA A 40 -7.36 -14.41 2.73
N ALA A 41 -8.45 -13.63 2.81
CA ALA A 41 -8.43 -12.18 2.66
C ALA A 41 -7.45 -11.50 3.63
N ILE A 42 -7.32 -12.02 4.86
CA ILE A 42 -6.41 -11.47 5.88
C ILE A 42 -4.96 -11.56 5.41
N HIS A 43 -4.57 -12.70 4.85
CA HIS A 43 -3.22 -12.93 4.35
C HIS A 43 -2.91 -12.03 3.15
N ALA A 44 -3.87 -11.87 2.23
CA ALA A 44 -3.73 -10.98 1.08
C ALA A 44 -3.62 -9.50 1.47
N PHE A 45 -4.46 -9.03 2.41
CA PHE A 45 -4.32 -7.68 2.96
C PHE A 45 -3.04 -7.49 3.77
N GLY A 46 -2.57 -8.53 4.48
CA GLY A 46 -1.28 -8.50 5.16
C GLY A 46 -0.12 -8.33 4.17
N ALA A 47 -0.12 -9.09 3.08
CA ALA A 47 0.86 -8.94 2.01
C ALA A 47 0.80 -7.55 1.34
N SER A 48 -0.42 -7.02 1.14
CA SER A 48 -0.62 -5.65 0.65
C SER A 48 -0.01 -4.61 1.59
N LEU A 49 -0.25 -4.73 2.90
CA LEU A 49 0.28 -3.83 3.91
C LEU A 49 1.81 -3.86 3.95
N VAL A 50 2.42 -5.06 3.86
CA VAL A 50 3.88 -5.19 3.74
C VAL A 50 4.39 -4.50 2.48
N GLY A 51 3.71 -4.66 1.34
CA GLY A 51 4.04 -3.97 0.09
C GLY A 51 4.03 -2.45 0.26
N VAL A 52 3.02 -1.89 0.93
CA VAL A 52 2.92 -0.44 1.22
C VAL A 52 4.08 0.02 2.10
N VAL A 53 4.40 -0.72 3.18
CA VAL A 53 5.51 -0.37 4.09
C VAL A 53 6.85 -0.39 3.36
N VAL A 54 7.11 -1.43 2.56
CA VAL A 54 8.35 -1.53 1.77
C VAL A 54 8.40 -0.42 0.72
N GLN A 55 7.29 -0.14 0.04
CA GLN A 55 7.22 0.97 -0.91
C GLN A 55 7.53 2.31 -0.23
N MET A 56 7.08 2.51 1.02
CA MET A 56 7.37 3.72 1.80
C MET A 56 8.87 3.95 1.99
N LEU A 57 9.65 2.89 2.17
CA LEU A 57 11.11 2.99 2.30
C LEU A 57 11.76 3.66 1.08
N ALA A 58 11.18 3.48 -0.11
CA ALA A 58 11.69 4.09 -1.33
C ALA A 58 11.52 5.62 -1.32
N TYR A 59 10.53 6.13 -0.58
CA TYR A 59 10.28 7.56 -0.47
C TYR A 59 11.08 8.22 0.65
N ILE A 60 11.67 7.46 1.59
CA ILE A 60 12.44 8.01 2.70
C ILE A 60 13.60 8.88 2.20
N GLY A 61 14.30 8.47 1.15
CA GLY A 61 15.40 9.25 0.56
C GLY A 61 14.95 10.54 -0.15
N LEU A 62 13.66 10.71 -0.41
CA LEU A 62 13.08 11.91 -1.02
C LEU A 62 12.52 12.88 0.03
N LEU A 63 12.39 12.44 1.30
CA LEU A 63 11.93 13.27 2.41
C LEU A 63 12.90 14.42 2.65
N GLY A 64 12.39 15.66 2.61
CA GLY A 64 13.20 16.87 2.79
C GLY A 64 13.77 17.47 1.51
N SER A 65 13.51 16.88 0.35
CA SER A 65 13.76 17.55 -0.94
C SER A 65 12.74 18.66 -1.19
N GLU A 66 13.16 19.77 -1.81
CA GLU A 66 12.26 20.92 -2.11
C GLU A 66 11.04 20.54 -2.95
N HIS A 67 11.10 19.39 -3.63
CA HIS A 67 10.06 18.86 -4.50
C HIS A 67 9.08 17.91 -3.78
N PHE A 68 9.35 17.51 -2.53
CA PHE A 68 8.54 16.55 -1.77
C PHE A 68 7.86 17.24 -0.58
N GLY A 69 6.80 17.98 -0.89
CA GLY A 69 5.99 18.67 0.12
C GLY A 69 5.02 17.75 0.87
N LEU A 70 4.32 18.35 1.84
CA LEU A 70 3.26 17.72 2.62
C LEU A 70 2.19 17.01 1.75
N PRO A 71 1.66 17.61 0.66
CA PRO A 71 0.65 16.95 -0.17
C PRO A 71 1.14 15.63 -0.79
N GLN A 72 2.39 15.59 -1.25
CA GLN A 72 3.01 14.40 -1.84
C GLN A 72 3.21 13.31 -0.79
N LEU A 73 3.67 13.69 0.41
CA LEU A 73 3.82 12.75 1.53
C LEU A 73 2.49 12.11 1.93
N VAL A 74 1.43 12.90 2.00
CA VAL A 74 0.09 12.39 2.29
C VAL A 74 -0.37 11.41 1.20
N MET A 75 -0.21 11.78 -0.07
CA MET A 75 -0.73 10.99 -1.19
C MET A 75 0.06 9.69 -1.43
N TYR A 76 1.38 9.71 -1.32
CA TYR A 76 2.23 8.57 -1.66
C TYR A 76 2.55 7.65 -0.48
N ALA A 77 2.43 8.12 0.75
CA ALA A 77 2.78 7.33 1.95
C ALA A 77 1.60 7.19 2.91
N ALA A 78 1.06 8.32 3.43
CA ALA A 78 0.08 8.26 4.50
C ALA A 78 -1.25 7.61 4.07
N MET A 79 -1.80 8.02 2.92
CA MET A 79 -3.07 7.51 2.41
C MET A 79 -3.05 5.99 2.16
N PRO A 80 -2.09 5.44 1.39
CA PRO A 80 -1.97 4.00 1.21
C PRO A 80 -1.83 3.23 2.53
N LEU A 81 -1.05 3.75 3.48
CA LEU A 81 -0.83 3.11 4.77
C LEU A 81 -2.12 3.05 5.61
N ILE A 82 -2.86 4.17 5.66
CA ILE A 82 -4.14 4.25 6.38
C ILE A 82 -5.16 3.28 5.77
N VAL A 83 -5.30 3.28 4.45
CA VAL A 83 -6.27 2.42 3.75
C VAL A 83 -5.91 0.95 3.88
N ALA A 84 -4.64 0.57 3.67
CA ALA A 84 -4.20 -0.81 3.81
C ALA A 84 -4.33 -1.31 5.25
N GLY A 85 -3.97 -0.47 6.24
CA GLY A 85 -4.14 -0.78 7.66
C GLY A 85 -5.62 -0.96 8.04
N PHE A 86 -6.48 -0.07 7.56
CA PHE A 86 -7.93 -0.17 7.77
C PHE A 86 -8.50 -1.46 7.17
N LEU A 87 -8.13 -1.81 5.93
CA LEU A 87 -8.62 -3.03 5.26
C LEU A 87 -8.14 -4.30 5.96
N PHE A 88 -6.89 -4.33 6.39
CA PHE A 88 -6.36 -5.44 7.17
C PHE A 88 -7.11 -5.60 8.50
N TRP A 89 -7.34 -4.50 9.23
CA TRP A 89 -8.12 -4.53 10.47
C TRP A 89 -9.58 -4.93 10.23
N TYR A 90 -10.20 -4.44 9.15
CA TYR A 90 -11.57 -4.76 8.80
C TYR A 90 -11.73 -6.25 8.46
N ALA A 91 -10.80 -6.84 7.71
CA ALA A 91 -10.80 -8.26 7.42
C ALA A 91 -10.68 -9.12 8.70
N ASN A 92 -9.80 -8.74 9.64
CA ASN A 92 -9.71 -9.41 10.94
C ASN A 92 -11.01 -9.27 11.76
N SER A 93 -11.62 -8.09 11.75
CA SER A 93 -12.90 -7.84 12.42
C SER A 93 -14.06 -8.61 11.79
N ALA A 94 -14.04 -8.82 10.48
CA ALA A 94 -15.03 -9.64 9.79
C ALA A 94 -14.88 -11.13 10.15
N GLN A 95 -13.65 -11.62 10.33
CA GLN A 95 -13.39 -12.99 10.77
C GLN A 95 -13.84 -13.22 12.22
N SER A 96 -13.55 -12.29 13.13
CA SER A 96 -13.97 -12.41 14.54
C SER A 96 -15.48 -12.41 14.71
N ARG A 97 -16.21 -11.76 13.79
CA ARG A 97 -17.68 -11.75 13.71
C ARG A 97 -18.26 -12.95 12.94
N GLN A 98 -17.42 -13.90 12.49
CA GLN A 98 -17.79 -15.04 11.65
C GLN A 98 -18.49 -14.66 10.33
N TRP A 99 -18.24 -13.46 9.81
CA TRP A 99 -18.75 -13.04 8.50
C TRP A 99 -17.98 -13.67 7.34
N ILE A 100 -16.74 -14.08 7.61
CA ILE A 100 -15.84 -14.78 6.69
C ILE A 100 -15.26 -16.01 7.38
N SER A 101 -15.10 -17.11 6.63
CA SER A 101 -14.66 -18.43 7.13
C SER A 101 -13.28 -18.82 6.61
#